data_AF-A0A2N9AKB3-F1
#
_entry.id   AF-A0A2N9AKB3-F1
#
_cell.length_a   1.000
_cell.length_b   1.000
_cell.length_c   1.000
_cell.angle_alpha   90.00
_cell.angle_beta   90.00
_cell.angle_gamma   90.00
#
_symmetry.space_group_name_H-M   'P 1'
#
loop_
_entity.id
_entity.type
_entity.pdbx_description
1 polymer ?
#
loop_
_entity_poly.entity_id
_entity_poly.type
_entity_poly.pdbx_seq_one_letter_code
_entity_poly.pdbx_strand_id
1 'polypeptide(L)'
;MGLSGGPAGSAAAADTGMIGRGRGPIPSRIPLSLKLAYSAFMAVLLPVYLTHYGPTNFLYFCDIALILTLVGIWAESALLVSICAAGILAPQLLWAVDFLAQAAGTPLTGMTAYMFNAETSPFLRGLSLFHGWLPFLLVFLVWRLGYDRRAWGAWSALAVILLFVCFFLMPPPRPDPGDDAGQHQLCLGHERHRRADVPAGLGVVRGSRRCHPAPDLLADPPAPDLADAPSTRHVARHIARCVRPHVPLGFTRRVGASLSGSSGQGWRG
;
A
#
# COMPACT_ATOMS: atom_id res chain seq x y z
N MET A 1 -37.13 -31.88 -73.29
CA MET A 1 -35.84 -32.42 -72.82
C MET A 1 -34.79 -31.99 -73.83
N GLY A 2 -33.74 -31.23 -73.57
CA GLY A 2 -33.21 -30.53 -72.41
C GLY A 2 -31.88 -29.88 -72.87
N LEU A 3 -31.59 -28.68 -72.32
CA LEU A 3 -30.28 -28.11 -72.00
C LEU A 3 -29.21 -27.98 -73.10
N SER A 4 -28.71 -26.75 -73.32
CA SER A 4 -27.56 -26.24 -72.56
C SER A 4 -27.00 -24.97 -73.19
N GLY A 5 -27.00 -23.87 -72.43
CA GLY A 5 -26.26 -22.66 -72.72
C GLY A 5 -24.78 -22.77 -72.31
N GLY A 6 -23.91 -22.02 -72.98
CA GLY A 6 -22.53 -21.78 -72.59
C GLY A 6 -22.28 -20.27 -72.45
N PRO A 7 -21.63 -19.79 -71.37
CA PRO A 7 -21.51 -18.37 -71.09
C PRO A 7 -20.23 -17.72 -71.66
N ALA A 8 -20.35 -16.40 -71.81
CA ALA A 8 -19.31 -15.45 -72.16
C ALA A 8 -18.21 -15.35 -71.10
N GLY A 9 -16.99 -15.09 -71.57
CA GLY A 9 -15.85 -14.72 -70.73
C GLY A 9 -15.99 -13.34 -70.12
N SER A 10 -15.38 -13.16 -68.95
CA SER A 10 -14.99 -11.86 -68.44
C SER A 10 -13.75 -12.01 -67.55
N ALA A 11 -13.01 -10.91 -67.50
CA ALA A 11 -11.62 -10.76 -67.17
C ALA A 11 -11.28 -10.88 -65.67
N ALA A 12 -9.96 -10.98 -65.44
CA ALA A 12 -9.23 -10.44 -64.29
C ALA A 12 -9.54 -11.04 -62.92
N ALA A 13 -8.77 -12.07 -62.54
CA ALA A 13 -8.48 -12.37 -61.15
C ALA A 13 -7.04 -11.92 -60.85
N ALA A 14 -6.95 -10.82 -60.10
CA ALA A 14 -5.73 -10.23 -59.62
C ALA A 14 -4.99 -11.18 -58.66
N ASP A 15 -3.72 -11.39 -59.00
CA ASP A 15 -2.55 -11.27 -58.14
C ASP A 15 -2.76 -11.51 -56.63
N THR A 16 -2.34 -12.72 -56.23
CA THR A 16 -1.51 -12.99 -55.05
C THR A 16 -1.86 -12.24 -53.77
N GLY A 17 -2.69 -12.92 -52.96
CA GLY A 17 -2.86 -12.61 -51.54
C GLY A 17 -1.55 -12.68 -50.76
N MET A 18 -0.85 -11.56 -50.68
CA MET A 18 0.06 -11.25 -49.57
C MET A 18 -0.78 -10.75 -48.41
N ILE A 19 -1.48 -11.68 -47.76
CA ILE A 19 -1.98 -11.49 -46.41
C ILE A 19 -0.75 -11.18 -45.57
N GLY A 20 -0.61 -9.92 -45.20
CA GLY A 20 0.33 -9.48 -44.19
C GLY A 20 0.07 -10.30 -42.94
N ARG A 21 0.84 -11.37 -42.77
CA ARG A 21 1.00 -12.05 -41.48
C ARG A 21 1.45 -10.94 -40.54
N GLY A 22 0.51 -10.45 -39.73
CA GLY A 22 0.81 -9.60 -38.61
C GLY A 22 1.98 -10.23 -37.90
N ARG A 23 3.10 -9.50 -37.80
CA ARG A 23 4.13 -9.85 -36.83
C ARG A 23 3.40 -9.87 -35.50
N GLY A 24 3.09 -11.06 -34.99
CA GLY A 24 2.68 -11.20 -33.61
C GLY A 24 3.68 -10.43 -32.74
N PRO A 25 3.25 -9.75 -31.67
CA PRO A 25 4.15 -8.99 -30.83
C PRO A 25 5.36 -9.85 -30.49
N ILE A 26 6.56 -9.44 -30.93
CA ILE A 26 7.81 -10.07 -30.49
C ILE A 26 7.77 -10.00 -28.95
N PRO A 27 7.90 -11.13 -28.21
CA PRO A 27 7.94 -11.08 -26.77
C PRO A 27 9.09 -10.17 -26.34
N SER A 28 8.75 -8.97 -25.89
CA SER A 28 9.75 -7.95 -25.59
C SER A 28 10.34 -8.22 -24.20
N ARG A 29 11.37 -9.07 -24.17
CA ARG A 29 12.17 -9.38 -22.97
C ARG A 29 12.53 -8.11 -22.22
N ILE A 30 12.55 -8.15 -20.89
CA ILE A 30 12.98 -7.00 -20.09
C ILE A 30 14.49 -6.80 -20.29
N PRO A 31 14.97 -5.57 -20.60
CA PRO A 31 16.39 -5.34 -20.81
C PRO A 31 17.21 -5.70 -19.56
N LEU A 32 18.34 -6.37 -19.75
CA LEU A 32 19.21 -6.81 -18.65
C LEU A 32 19.68 -5.64 -17.78
N SER A 33 19.94 -4.48 -18.37
CA SER A 33 20.32 -3.27 -17.63
C SER A 33 19.28 -2.88 -16.58
N LEU A 34 17.99 -2.99 -16.90
CA LEU A 34 16.92 -2.74 -15.94
C LEU A 34 16.90 -3.78 -14.82
N LYS A 35 17.09 -5.07 -15.15
CA LYS A 35 17.17 -6.14 -14.14
C LYS A 35 18.30 -5.88 -13.15
N LEU A 36 19.49 -5.52 -13.66
CA LEU A 36 20.67 -5.24 -12.85
C LEU A 36 20.50 -3.95 -12.03
N ALA A 37 20.01 -2.87 -12.62
CA ALA A 37 19.77 -1.61 -11.92
C ALA A 37 18.76 -1.78 -10.77
N TYR A 38 17.65 -2.47 -11.03
CA TYR A 38 16.64 -2.74 -10.00
C TYR A 38 17.20 -3.65 -8.90
N SER A 39 17.97 -4.69 -9.28
CA SER A 39 18.60 -5.58 -8.30
C SER A 39 19.63 -4.85 -7.44
N ALA A 40 20.43 -3.96 -8.02
CA ALA A 40 21.39 -3.14 -7.29
C ALA A 40 20.69 -2.20 -6.30
N PHE A 41 19.59 -1.56 -6.72
CA PHE A 41 18.76 -0.76 -5.80
C PHE A 41 18.25 -1.61 -4.63
N MET A 42 17.68 -2.79 -4.90
CA MET A 42 17.18 -3.69 -3.86
C MET A 42 18.28 -4.21 -2.92
N ALA A 43 19.48 -4.47 -3.46
CA ALA A 43 20.64 -4.90 -2.68
C ALA A 43 21.12 -3.84 -1.70
N VAL A 44 20.83 -2.56 -1.93
CA VAL A 44 21.08 -1.47 -0.99
C VAL A 44 19.88 -1.25 -0.07
N LEU A 45 18.67 -1.17 -0.62
CA LEU A 45 17.46 -0.86 0.14
C LEU A 45 17.19 -1.90 1.22
N LEU A 46 17.21 -3.20 0.88
CA LEU A 46 16.84 -4.26 1.81
C LEU A 46 17.70 -4.27 3.09
N PRO A 47 19.05 -4.32 3.03
CA PRO A 47 19.84 -4.32 4.26
C PRO A 47 19.71 -3.00 5.03
N VAL A 48 19.65 -1.86 4.34
CA VAL A 48 19.49 -0.56 5.00
C VAL A 48 18.16 -0.51 5.75
N TYR A 49 17.05 -0.83 5.10
CA TYR A 49 15.72 -0.81 5.72
C TYR A 49 15.61 -1.83 6.85
N LEU A 50 16.18 -3.03 6.67
CA LEU A 50 16.19 -4.05 7.72
C LEU A 50 16.92 -3.55 8.97
N THR A 51 18.03 -2.85 8.81
CA THR A 51 18.83 -2.34 9.95
C THR A 51 18.21 -1.12 10.63
N HIS A 52 17.58 -0.22 9.87
CA HIS A 52 17.00 1.01 10.41
C HIS A 52 15.57 0.84 10.91
N TYR A 53 14.70 0.19 10.13
CA TYR A 53 13.27 0.06 10.42
C TYR A 53 12.88 -1.32 10.97
N GLY A 54 13.77 -2.31 10.85
CA GLY A 54 13.49 -3.68 11.26
C GLY A 54 12.67 -4.47 10.21
N PRO A 55 12.47 -5.78 10.45
CA PRO A 55 11.86 -6.68 9.47
C PRO A 55 10.37 -6.39 9.24
N THR A 56 9.68 -5.78 10.21
CA THR A 56 8.26 -5.47 10.12
C THR A 56 7.95 -4.36 9.12
N ASN A 57 8.94 -3.53 8.79
CA ASN A 57 8.81 -2.53 7.73
C ASN A 57 8.42 -3.19 6.39
N PHE A 58 8.96 -4.37 6.09
CA PHE A 58 8.65 -5.07 4.85
C PHE A 58 7.21 -5.59 4.75
N LEU A 59 6.36 -5.37 5.76
CA LEU A 59 4.93 -5.64 5.69
C LEU A 59 4.15 -4.49 5.02
N TYR A 60 4.75 -3.30 4.85
CA TYR A 60 4.13 -2.25 4.08
C TYR A 60 3.90 -2.71 2.63
N PHE A 61 2.73 -2.38 2.09
CA PHE A 61 2.34 -2.77 0.73
C PHE A 61 3.34 -2.34 -0.33
N CYS A 62 3.98 -1.19 -0.15
CA CYS A 62 4.99 -0.68 -1.05
C CYS A 62 6.28 -1.52 -1.03
N ASP A 63 6.73 -1.98 0.14
CA ASP A 63 7.90 -2.85 0.29
C ASP A 63 7.65 -4.26 -0.24
N ILE A 64 6.46 -4.82 0.04
CA ILE A 64 6.02 -6.08 -0.58
C ILE A 64 6.02 -5.96 -2.10
N ALA A 65 5.48 -4.86 -2.63
CA ALA A 65 5.47 -4.63 -4.07
C ALA A 65 6.88 -4.46 -4.66
N LEU A 66 7.83 -3.82 -3.96
CA LEU A 66 9.24 -3.76 -4.38
C LEU A 66 9.84 -5.18 -4.52
N ILE A 67 9.66 -6.01 -3.50
CA ILE A 67 10.20 -7.37 -3.48
C ILE A 67 9.53 -8.23 -4.57
N LEU A 68 8.21 -8.19 -4.69
CA LEU A 68 7.48 -8.93 -5.72
C LEU A 68 7.81 -8.44 -7.14
N THR A 69 8.08 -7.14 -7.30
CA THR A 69 8.52 -6.57 -8.58
C THR A 69 9.91 -7.06 -8.95
N LEU A 70 10.85 -7.19 -7.99
CA LEU A 70 12.16 -7.81 -8.25
C LEU A 70 11.99 -9.22 -8.83
N VAL A 71 11.16 -10.04 -8.18
CA VAL A 71 10.87 -11.41 -8.64
C VAL A 71 10.17 -11.38 -10.01
N GLY A 72 9.20 -10.49 -10.18
CA GLY A 72 8.47 -10.31 -11.44
C GLY A 72 9.35 -9.91 -12.62
N ILE A 73 10.33 -9.04 -12.39
CA ILE A 73 11.31 -8.60 -13.40
C ILE A 73 12.22 -9.75 -13.84
N TRP A 74 12.73 -10.53 -12.89
CA TRP A 74 13.62 -11.66 -13.21
C TRP A 74 12.88 -12.83 -13.86
N ALA A 75 11.70 -13.17 -13.34
CA ALA A 75 10.83 -14.20 -13.90
C ALA A 75 10.13 -13.75 -15.20
N GLU A 76 10.19 -12.46 -15.54
CA GLU A 76 9.40 -11.83 -16.61
C GLU A 76 7.90 -12.18 -16.52
N SER A 77 7.38 -12.19 -15.29
CA SER A 77 6.02 -12.63 -14.98
C SER A 77 5.03 -11.47 -15.06
N ALA A 78 4.20 -11.49 -16.11
CA ALA A 78 3.09 -10.54 -16.27
C ALA A 78 2.17 -10.53 -15.04
N LEU A 79 1.92 -11.69 -14.42
CA LEU A 79 1.08 -11.82 -13.24
C LEU A 79 1.67 -11.06 -12.03
N LEU A 80 2.94 -11.28 -11.68
CA LEU A 80 3.55 -10.63 -10.51
C LEU A 80 3.62 -9.12 -10.68
N VAL A 81 4.03 -8.66 -11.85
CA VAL A 81 4.05 -7.23 -12.19
C VAL A 81 2.64 -6.64 -12.12
N SER A 82 1.63 -7.35 -12.65
CA SER A 82 0.24 -6.89 -12.61
C SER A 82 -0.31 -6.85 -11.19
N ILE A 83 0.03 -7.80 -10.31
CA ILE A 83 -0.33 -7.79 -8.89
C ILE A 83 0.21 -6.52 -8.22
N CYS A 84 1.48 -6.19 -8.44
CA CYS A 84 2.09 -4.99 -7.89
C CYS A 84 1.44 -3.72 -8.46
N ALA A 85 1.22 -3.67 -9.78
CA ALA A 85 0.56 -2.53 -10.42
C ALA A 85 -0.88 -2.31 -9.91
N ALA A 86 -1.68 -3.36 -9.79
CA ALA A 86 -3.02 -3.28 -9.23
C ALA A 86 -2.99 -2.79 -7.77
N GLY A 87 -1.95 -3.19 -7.03
CA GLY A 87 -1.86 -2.90 -5.61
C GLY A 87 -1.39 -1.53 -5.22
N ILE A 88 -0.35 -1.03 -5.89
CA ILE A 88 0.37 0.16 -5.43
C ILE A 88 0.33 1.33 -6.40
N LEU A 89 -0.19 1.18 -7.62
CA LEU A 89 -0.17 2.27 -8.59
C LEU A 89 -0.94 3.51 -8.08
N ALA A 90 -2.16 3.34 -7.58
CA ALA A 90 -2.95 4.43 -7.03
C ALA A 90 -2.29 5.13 -5.82
N PRO A 91 -1.88 4.43 -4.74
CA PRO A 91 -1.23 5.09 -3.62
C PRO A 91 0.12 5.73 -4.00
N GLN A 92 0.86 5.18 -4.96
CA GLN A 92 2.14 5.76 -5.36
C GLN A 92 1.96 7.01 -6.21
N LEU A 93 0.93 7.06 -7.05
CA LEU A 93 0.57 8.29 -7.77
C LEU A 93 0.10 9.38 -6.81
N LEU A 94 -0.69 9.02 -5.79
CA LEU A 94 -1.06 9.95 -4.72
C LEU A 94 0.19 10.47 -3.99
N TRP A 95 1.12 9.58 -3.64
CA TRP A 95 2.40 9.95 -3.03
C TRP A 95 3.19 10.92 -3.91
N ALA A 96 3.27 10.67 -5.22
CA ALA A 96 3.99 11.55 -6.15
C ALA A 96 3.36 12.95 -6.25
N VAL A 97 2.02 13.02 -6.30
CA VAL A 97 1.29 14.30 -6.29
C VAL A 97 1.48 15.02 -4.95
N ASP A 98 1.37 14.31 -3.83
CA ASP A 98 1.60 14.88 -2.49
C ASP A 98 3.04 15.41 -2.35
N PHE A 99 4.04 14.68 -2.86
CA PHE A 99 5.44 15.09 -2.83
C PHE A 99 5.67 16.39 -3.59
N LEU A 100 5.11 16.51 -4.80
CA LEU A 100 5.22 17.72 -5.62
C LEU A 100 4.50 18.91 -4.97
N ALA A 101 3.32 18.68 -4.39
CA ALA A 101 2.56 19.72 -3.71
C ALA A 101 3.28 20.18 -2.43
N GLN A 102 3.83 19.25 -1.65
CA GLN A 102 4.64 19.53 -0.46
C GLN A 102 5.92 20.29 -0.84
N ALA A 103 6.59 19.93 -1.94
CA ALA A 103 7.74 20.65 -2.48
C ALA A 103 7.39 22.08 -2.92
N ALA A 104 6.17 22.30 -3.40
CA ALA A 104 5.63 23.61 -3.77
C ALA A 104 5.12 24.43 -2.56
N GLY A 105 5.20 23.90 -1.33
CA GLY A 105 4.74 24.57 -0.11
C GLY A 105 3.24 24.42 0.17
N THR A 106 2.55 23.52 -0.53
CA THR A 106 1.11 23.24 -0.37
C THR A 106 0.88 21.78 0.02
N PRO A 107 0.92 21.43 1.32
CA PRO A 107 0.66 20.06 1.76
C PRO A 107 -0.76 19.62 1.38
N LEU A 108 -0.93 18.39 0.86
CA LEU A 108 -2.25 17.84 0.51
C LEU A 108 -2.74 16.83 1.55
N THR A 109 -1.96 15.78 1.78
CA THR A 109 -2.28 14.66 2.68
C THR A 109 -1.30 14.57 3.86
N GLY A 110 -0.10 15.11 3.70
CA GLY A 110 0.99 15.02 4.69
C GLY A 110 1.77 13.71 4.62
N MET A 111 1.42 12.78 3.72
CA MET A 111 2.09 11.48 3.55
C MET A 111 3.58 11.62 3.21
N THR A 112 3.97 12.71 2.57
CA THR A 112 5.35 12.99 2.14
C THR A 112 6.09 13.97 3.04
N ALA A 113 5.50 14.42 4.14
CA ALA A 113 6.12 15.41 5.04
C ALA A 113 7.50 14.96 5.55
N TYR A 114 7.67 13.65 5.82
CA TYR A 114 8.96 13.08 6.27
C TYR A 114 10.10 13.28 5.26
N MET A 115 9.81 13.46 3.97
CA MET A 115 10.82 13.74 2.93
C MET A 115 11.46 15.12 3.08
N PHE A 116 10.77 16.04 3.75
CA PHE A 116 11.22 17.40 4.00
C PHE A 116 11.64 17.62 5.45
N ASN A 117 11.55 16.59 6.29
CA ASN A 117 12.04 16.62 7.66
C ASN A 117 13.57 16.56 7.68
N ALA A 118 14.21 17.53 8.34
CA ALA A 118 15.66 17.61 8.49
C ALA A 118 16.22 16.52 9.40
N GLU A 119 15.43 16.01 10.35
CA GLU A 119 15.81 14.93 11.27
C GLU A 119 15.94 13.58 10.55
N THR A 120 15.22 13.40 9.44
CA THR A 120 15.34 12.19 8.63
C THR A 120 16.62 12.22 7.80
N SER A 121 17.43 11.17 7.88
CA SER A 121 18.64 11.03 7.06
C SER A 121 18.33 11.28 5.56
N PRO A 122 19.11 12.13 4.87
CA PRO A 122 18.96 12.34 3.42
C PRO A 122 19.06 11.04 2.62
N PHE A 123 19.86 10.08 3.10
CA PHE A 123 20.03 8.79 2.46
C PHE A 123 18.76 7.93 2.55
N LEU A 124 18.11 7.89 3.72
CA LEU A 124 16.85 7.17 3.90
C LEU A 124 15.72 7.79 3.06
N ARG A 125 15.64 9.13 3.05
CA ARG A 125 14.72 9.85 2.16
C ARG A 125 14.99 9.54 0.69
N GLY A 126 16.27 9.49 0.29
CA GLY A 126 16.68 9.12 -1.05
C GLY A 126 16.25 7.71 -1.45
N LEU A 127 16.35 6.74 -0.54
CA LEU A 127 15.84 5.39 -0.77
C LEU A 127 14.32 5.38 -0.95
N SER A 128 13.58 6.12 -0.12
CA SER A 128 12.13 6.26 -0.23
C SER A 128 11.63 6.90 -1.55
N LEU A 129 12.51 7.53 -2.35
CA LEU A 129 12.13 8.05 -3.68
C LEU A 129 11.64 6.95 -4.65
N PHE A 130 11.76 5.66 -4.29
CA PHE A 130 11.09 4.61 -5.02
C PHE A 130 9.58 4.83 -5.14
N HIS A 131 8.94 5.49 -4.18
CA HIS A 131 7.53 5.85 -4.29
C HIS A 131 7.25 6.74 -5.52
N GLY A 132 8.23 7.57 -5.91
CA GLY A 132 8.16 8.41 -7.09
C GLY A 132 8.36 7.63 -8.39
N TRP A 133 9.40 6.81 -8.53
CA TRP A 133 9.73 6.17 -9.82
C TRP A 133 9.05 4.80 -10.04
N LEU A 134 8.74 4.05 -8.99
CA LEU A 134 8.13 2.71 -9.07
C LEU A 134 6.79 2.67 -9.81
N PRO A 135 5.82 3.60 -9.62
CA PRO A 135 4.55 3.54 -10.36
C PRO A 135 4.75 3.61 -11.87
N PHE A 136 5.66 4.47 -12.33
CA PHE A 136 5.97 4.61 -13.76
C PHE A 136 6.70 3.37 -14.30
N LEU A 137 7.60 2.79 -13.51
CA LEU A 137 8.23 1.52 -13.85
C LEU A 137 7.19 0.40 -13.98
N LEU A 138 6.22 0.31 -13.06
CA LEU A 138 5.17 -0.71 -13.13
C LEU A 138 4.29 -0.54 -14.36
N VAL A 139 3.91 0.69 -14.72
CA VAL A 139 3.18 0.96 -15.98
C VAL A 139 4.00 0.50 -17.19
N PHE A 140 5.30 0.82 -17.23
CA PHE A 140 6.19 0.36 -18.29
C PHE A 140 6.27 -1.18 -18.36
N LEU A 141 6.40 -1.85 -17.21
CA LEU A 141 6.51 -3.31 -17.15
C LEU A 141 5.18 -3.98 -17.56
N VAL A 142 4.03 -3.45 -17.13
CA VAL A 142 2.70 -3.92 -17.58
C VAL A 142 2.53 -3.70 -19.07
N TRP A 143 2.93 -2.54 -19.60
CA TRP A 143 2.89 -2.28 -21.04
C TRP A 143 3.76 -3.27 -21.83
N ARG A 144 4.89 -3.68 -21.27
CA ARG A 144 5.86 -4.58 -21.92
C ARG A 144 5.51 -6.07 -21.82
N LEU A 145 5.04 -6.52 -20.66
CA LEU A 145 4.70 -7.93 -20.36
C LEU A 145 3.22 -8.26 -20.55
N GLY A 146 2.36 -7.25 -20.58
CA GLY A 146 0.91 -7.38 -20.54
C GLY A 146 0.33 -7.34 -19.11
N TYR A 147 -0.95 -6.99 -19.03
CA TYR A 147 -1.71 -7.02 -17.78
C TYR A 147 -2.43 -8.36 -17.59
N ASP A 148 -2.26 -9.00 -16.43
CA ASP A 148 -2.97 -10.21 -16.05
C ASP A 148 -4.20 -9.88 -15.19
N ARG A 149 -5.39 -10.29 -15.64
CA ARG A 149 -6.66 -10.00 -14.97
C ARG A 149 -6.78 -10.63 -13.58
N ARG A 150 -6.01 -11.68 -13.27
CA ARG A 150 -5.98 -12.31 -11.95
C ARG A 150 -5.37 -11.41 -10.88
N ALA A 151 -4.62 -10.38 -11.30
CA ALA A 151 -3.89 -9.48 -10.42
C ALA A 151 -4.77 -8.81 -9.35
N TRP A 152 -5.96 -8.34 -9.71
CA TRP A 152 -6.87 -7.71 -8.74
C TRP A 152 -7.27 -8.66 -7.62
N GLY A 153 -7.62 -9.90 -7.95
CA GLY A 153 -7.98 -10.92 -6.95
C GLY A 153 -6.78 -11.31 -6.09
N ALA A 154 -5.62 -11.54 -6.72
CA ALA A 154 -4.41 -11.91 -6.01
C ALA A 154 -3.89 -10.80 -5.09
N TRP A 155 -3.90 -9.54 -5.52
CA TRP A 155 -3.57 -8.40 -4.66
C TRP A 155 -4.56 -8.25 -3.52
N SER A 156 -5.87 -8.36 -3.79
CA SER A 156 -6.89 -8.24 -2.74
C SER A 156 -6.71 -9.31 -1.66
N ALA A 157 -6.46 -10.56 -2.06
CA ALA A 157 -6.17 -11.64 -1.14
C ALA A 157 -4.90 -11.38 -0.33
N LEU A 158 -3.81 -10.98 -1.00
CA LEU A 158 -2.55 -10.62 -0.33
C LEU A 158 -2.74 -9.47 0.66
N ALA A 159 -3.45 -8.43 0.27
CA ALA A 159 -3.71 -7.26 1.11
C ALA A 159 -4.53 -7.65 2.34
N VAL A 160 -5.59 -8.45 2.19
CA VAL A 160 -6.36 -8.98 3.31
C VAL A 160 -5.46 -9.81 4.23
N ILE A 161 -4.68 -10.76 3.70
CA ILE A 161 -3.78 -11.58 4.51
C ILE A 161 -2.80 -10.71 5.30
N LEU A 162 -2.16 -9.73 4.66
CA LEU A 162 -1.22 -8.82 5.32
C LEU A 162 -1.90 -7.96 6.38
N LEU A 163 -3.11 -7.44 6.13
CA LEU A 163 -3.86 -6.68 7.13
C LEU A 163 -4.21 -7.54 8.35
N PHE A 164 -4.61 -8.80 8.15
CA PHE A 164 -4.86 -9.74 9.25
C PHE A 164 -3.56 -10.04 10.02
N VAL A 165 -2.46 -10.30 9.33
CA VAL A 165 -1.14 -10.49 9.94
C VAL A 165 -0.77 -9.28 10.80
N CYS A 166 -0.89 -8.06 10.26
CA CYS A 166 -0.61 -6.84 11.01
C CYS A 166 -1.57 -6.68 12.19
N PHE A 167 -2.87 -6.88 12.00
CA PHE A 167 -3.86 -6.70 13.05
C PHE A 167 -3.66 -7.64 14.24
N PHE A 168 -3.29 -8.91 13.99
CA PHE A 168 -3.15 -9.91 15.04
C PHE A 168 -1.73 -10.02 15.61
N LEU A 169 -0.69 -9.72 14.83
CA LEU A 169 0.70 -10.04 15.21
C LEU A 169 1.57 -8.80 15.42
N MET A 170 1.17 -7.61 14.95
CA MET A 170 1.96 -6.39 15.15
C MET A 170 1.60 -5.68 16.46
N PRO A 171 2.58 -5.07 17.15
CA PRO A 171 2.30 -4.17 18.26
C PRO A 171 1.44 -2.98 17.78
N PRO A 172 0.65 -2.37 18.68
CA PRO A 172 -0.18 -1.22 18.33
C PRO A 172 0.67 -0.09 17.73
N PRO A 173 0.07 0.75 16.85
CA PRO A 173 0.75 1.89 16.26
C PRO A 173 1.39 2.75 17.35
N ARG A 174 2.67 3.08 17.17
CA ARG A 174 3.35 4.01 18.08
C ARG A 174 2.86 5.44 17.77
N PRO A 175 2.77 6.32 18.79
CA PRO A 175 2.30 7.70 18.60
C PRO A 175 3.14 8.51 17.60
N ASP A 176 4.43 8.18 17.45
CA ASP A 176 5.40 8.96 16.67
C ASP A 176 6.11 8.09 15.60
N PRO A 177 5.52 7.90 14.42
CA PRO A 177 6.07 7.05 13.35
C PRO A 177 7.31 7.60 12.63
N GLY A 178 7.85 8.75 13.07
CA GLY A 178 8.97 9.45 12.42
C GLY A 178 10.34 9.23 13.07
N ASP A 179 10.40 8.63 14.26
CA ASP A 179 11.60 8.61 15.11
C ASP A 179 12.49 7.36 14.93
N ASP A 180 12.17 6.54 13.93
CA ASP A 180 12.84 5.27 13.65
C ASP A 180 14.35 5.43 13.38
N ALA A 181 14.76 6.61 12.89
CA ALA A 181 16.17 6.89 12.61
C ALA A 181 17.00 7.17 13.87
N GLY A 182 16.39 7.59 14.98
CA GLY A 182 17.11 8.03 16.18
C GLY A 182 17.19 6.97 17.28
N GLN A 183 16.10 6.23 17.53
CA GLN A 183 15.95 5.59 18.83
C GLN A 183 16.63 4.21 18.96
N HIS A 184 16.71 3.43 17.88
CA HIS A 184 17.49 2.18 17.89
C HIS A 184 19.00 2.46 18.02
N GLN A 185 19.46 3.57 17.42
CA GLN A 185 20.85 4.01 17.52
C GLN A 185 21.16 4.66 18.88
N LEU A 186 20.20 5.35 19.51
CA LEU A 186 20.32 5.80 20.90
C LEU A 186 20.44 4.63 21.87
N CYS A 187 19.61 3.58 21.72
CA CYS A 187 19.70 2.40 22.59
C CYS A 187 21.01 1.62 22.38
N LEU A 188 21.44 1.38 21.12
CA LEU A 188 22.72 0.72 20.83
C LEU A 188 23.94 1.59 21.14
N GLY A 189 23.80 2.91 21.05
CA GLY A 189 24.82 3.89 21.43
C GLY A 189 25.00 3.95 22.95
N HIS A 190 23.90 3.90 23.70
CA HIS A 190 23.93 3.86 25.16
C HIS A 190 24.55 2.56 25.69
N GLU A 191 24.35 1.43 25.02
CA GLU A 191 25.06 0.18 25.34
C GLU A 191 26.54 0.20 24.96
N ARG A 192 26.91 0.83 23.84
CA ARG A 192 28.33 1.00 23.45
C ARG A 192 29.08 1.95 24.38
N HIS A 193 28.49 3.07 24.79
CA HIS A 193 29.08 3.96 25.79
C HIS A 193 29.23 3.29 27.16
N ARG A 194 28.22 2.52 27.61
CA ARG A 194 28.35 1.72 28.84
C ARG A 194 29.45 0.66 28.79
N ARG A 195 29.75 0.09 27.62
CA ARG A 195 30.86 -0.86 27.47
C ARG A 195 32.23 -0.19 27.32
N ALA A 196 32.28 1.03 26.77
CA ALA A 196 33.52 1.79 26.63
C ALA A 196 34.00 2.43 27.94
N ASP A 197 33.10 2.69 28.89
CA ASP A 197 33.42 3.34 30.19
C ASP A 197 33.69 2.35 31.34
N VAL A 198 33.87 1.06 31.08
CA VAL A 198 34.34 0.10 32.11
C VAL A 198 35.84 -0.16 31.91
N PRO A 199 36.73 0.54 32.65
CA PRO A 199 38.12 0.12 32.70
C PRO A 199 38.19 -1.28 33.29
N ALA A 200 38.96 -2.16 32.64
CA ALA A 200 39.31 -3.46 33.18
C ALA A 200 40.14 -3.27 34.46
N GLY A 201 39.47 -3.17 35.60
CA GLY A 201 40.13 -3.02 36.89
C GLY A 201 39.21 -2.46 37.97
N LEU A 202 39.05 -3.24 39.03
CA LEU A 202 38.39 -2.96 40.31
C LEU A 202 36.86 -3.07 40.38
N GLY A 203 36.44 -4.14 41.06
CA GLY A 203 35.60 -4.00 42.26
C GLY A 203 34.10 -3.87 42.02
N VAL A 204 33.39 -4.99 42.22
CA VAL A 204 31.95 -5.00 42.52
C VAL A 204 31.67 -4.07 43.72
N VAL A 205 31.04 -2.93 43.47
CA VAL A 205 30.33 -2.15 44.50
C VAL A 205 28.91 -1.89 44.02
N ARG A 206 27.98 -2.60 44.64
CA ARG A 206 26.54 -2.49 44.43
C ARG A 206 26.06 -1.21 45.12
N GLY A 207 26.06 -0.08 44.40
CA GLY A 207 25.63 1.22 44.91
C GLY A 207 24.30 1.66 44.32
N SER A 208 23.20 1.46 45.06
CA SER A 208 21.90 2.07 44.80
C SER A 208 21.99 3.59 44.94
N ARG A 209 21.95 4.36 43.85
CA ARG A 209 21.72 5.81 43.93
C ARG A 209 20.34 6.13 43.37
N ARG A 210 19.46 6.55 44.27
CA ARG A 210 18.17 7.19 43.99
C ARG A 210 18.45 8.51 43.28
N CYS A 211 17.73 8.78 42.19
CA CYS A 211 17.75 10.08 41.53
C CYS A 211 17.02 11.11 42.41
N HIS A 212 17.71 12.18 42.81
CA HIS A 212 17.08 13.42 43.23
C HIS A 212 16.82 14.28 41.98
N PRO A 213 15.66 14.94 41.84
CA PRO A 213 15.46 15.93 40.78
C PRO A 213 16.14 17.25 41.13
N ALA A 214 16.71 17.90 40.11
CA ALA A 214 17.28 19.25 40.16
C ALA A 214 16.16 20.32 40.22
N PRO A 215 16.44 21.54 40.73
CA PRO A 215 15.42 22.52 41.07
C PRO A 215 14.90 23.32 39.86
N ASP A 216 13.68 23.84 40.05
CA ASP A 216 12.81 24.56 39.14
C ASP A 216 13.45 25.76 38.42
N LEU A 217 13.33 25.81 37.09
CA LEU A 217 13.39 27.08 36.35
C LEU A 217 12.66 27.00 35.00
N LEU A 218 11.32 27.01 35.02
CA LEU A 218 10.45 27.62 34.00
C LEU A 218 8.99 27.43 34.47
N ALA A 219 8.38 28.53 34.92
CA ALA A 219 6.95 28.56 35.20
C ALA A 219 6.18 28.51 33.88
N ASP A 220 5.43 27.42 33.65
CA ASP A 220 4.45 27.34 32.57
C ASP A 220 3.25 28.26 32.85
N PRO A 221 2.64 28.87 31.82
CA PRO A 221 1.36 29.57 31.96
C PRO A 221 0.24 28.56 32.32
N PRO A 222 -0.83 29.00 33.02
CA PRO A 222 -1.89 28.09 33.45
C PRO A 222 -2.62 27.48 32.25
N ALA A 223 -2.86 26.16 32.33
CA ALA A 223 -3.60 25.39 31.33
C ALA A 223 -5.01 25.95 31.09
N PRO A 224 -5.52 25.95 29.85
CA PRO A 224 -6.92 26.27 29.59
C PRO A 224 -7.86 25.23 30.20
N ASP A 225 -8.98 25.71 30.70
CA ASP A 225 -10.02 24.96 31.41
C ASP A 225 -10.58 23.82 30.54
N LEU A 226 -10.51 22.59 31.05
CA LEU A 226 -10.92 21.34 30.36
C LEU A 226 -12.45 21.11 30.37
N ALA A 227 -13.23 22.15 30.66
CA ALA A 227 -14.68 22.06 30.80
C ALA A 227 -15.48 22.05 29.47
N ASP A 228 -14.87 22.43 28.33
CA ASP A 228 -15.59 22.61 27.06
C ASP A 228 -15.29 21.55 25.96
N ALA A 229 -14.64 20.44 26.29
CA ALA A 229 -14.47 19.35 25.34
C ALA A 229 -15.80 18.56 25.16
N PRO A 230 -16.38 18.50 23.95
CA PRO A 230 -17.63 17.78 23.75
C PRO A 230 -17.43 16.29 24.04
N SER A 231 -18.13 15.79 25.08
CA SER A 231 -18.04 14.37 25.47
C SER A 231 -18.22 13.46 24.26
N THR A 232 -17.46 12.36 24.22
CA THR A 232 -17.46 11.32 23.18
C THR A 232 -18.85 10.80 22.77
N ARG A 233 -19.87 11.03 23.61
CA ARG A 233 -21.28 10.75 23.32
C ARG A 233 -21.89 11.66 22.24
N HIS A 234 -21.42 12.89 22.08
CA HIS A 234 -21.95 13.84 21.10
C HIS A 234 -21.48 13.50 19.68
N VAL A 235 -20.21 13.11 19.52
CA VAL A 235 -19.62 12.68 18.25
C VAL A 235 -20.26 11.37 17.77
N ALA A 236 -20.48 10.41 18.67
CA ALA A 236 -21.15 9.15 18.33
C ALA A 236 -22.59 9.34 17.82
N ARG A 237 -23.34 10.30 18.37
CA ARG A 237 -24.71 10.63 17.88
C ARG A 237 -24.72 11.32 16.53
N HIS A 238 -23.67 12.09 16.20
CA HIS A 238 -23.57 12.76 14.90
C HIS A 238 -23.26 11.76 13.78
N ILE A 239 -22.32 10.84 14.01
CA ILE A 239 -21.97 9.78 13.06
C ILE A 239 -23.17 8.86 12.79
N ALA A 240 -23.97 8.50 13.81
CA ALA A 240 -25.15 7.66 13.64
C ALA A 240 -26.27 8.30 12.80
N ARG A 241 -26.30 9.63 12.65
CA ARG A 241 -27.26 10.32 11.76
C ARG A 241 -26.80 10.35 10.31
N CYS A 242 -25.50 10.37 10.06
CA CYS A 242 -24.93 10.38 8.71
C CYS A 242 -24.96 9.00 8.03
N VAL A 243 -25.12 7.91 8.79
CA VAL A 243 -25.08 6.51 8.29
C VAL A 243 -26.48 5.87 8.25
N ARG A 244 -27.56 6.67 8.12
CA ARG A 244 -28.87 6.11 7.75
C ARG A 244 -29.00 6.09 6.22
N PRO A 245 -29.12 4.92 5.57
CA PRO A 245 -29.44 4.88 4.15
C PRO A 245 -30.86 5.42 3.92
N HIS A 246 -30.98 6.37 2.98
CA HIS A 246 -32.27 6.77 2.43
C HIS A 246 -32.89 5.57 1.70
N VAL A 247 -33.90 4.96 2.31
CA VAL A 247 -34.83 4.05 1.61
C VAL A 247 -35.88 4.92 0.93
N PRO A 248 -35.95 4.97 -0.42
CA PRO A 248 -37.02 5.67 -1.10
C PRO A 248 -38.35 4.92 -0.88
N LEU A 249 -39.27 5.57 -0.17
CA LEU A 249 -40.66 5.15 -0.08
C LEU A 249 -41.34 5.40 -1.43
N GLY A 250 -41.67 4.33 -2.15
CA GLY A 250 -42.62 4.42 -3.26
C GLY A 250 -42.27 3.61 -4.49
N PHE A 251 -42.31 2.28 -4.40
CA PHE A 251 -42.82 1.51 -5.52
C PHE A 251 -43.65 0.32 -5.03
N THR A 252 -44.87 0.32 -5.53
CA THR A 252 -46.00 -0.53 -5.20
C THR A 252 -45.77 -2.01 -5.55
N ARG A 253 -46.14 -2.91 -4.65
CA ARG A 253 -46.86 -4.13 -5.08
C ARG A 253 -47.91 -4.52 -4.05
N ARG A 254 -49.13 -4.05 -4.32
CA ARG A 254 -50.37 -4.53 -3.73
C ARG A 254 -50.76 -5.80 -4.52
N VAL A 255 -50.53 -6.97 -3.93
CA VAL A 255 -51.21 -8.24 -4.24
C VAL A 255 -51.53 -8.78 -2.85
N GLY A 256 -52.76 -8.91 -2.37
CA GLY A 256 -53.98 -9.29 -3.07
C GLY A 256 -54.34 -10.73 -2.73
N ALA A 257 -54.67 -11.00 -1.46
CA ALA A 257 -55.43 -12.16 -0.94
C ALA A 257 -55.54 -11.93 0.58
N SER A 258 -56.59 -11.31 1.15
CA SER A 258 -57.94 -11.87 1.32
C SER A 258 -57.91 -13.38 1.54
N LEU A 259 -57.87 -13.81 2.80
CA LEU A 259 -58.82 -14.79 3.30
C LEU A 259 -59.09 -14.52 4.80
N SER A 260 -60.38 -14.33 5.04
CA SER A 260 -61.09 -14.19 6.29
C SER A 260 -60.67 -15.20 7.36
N GLY A 261 -60.64 -14.76 8.61
CA GLY A 261 -60.73 -15.65 9.75
C GLY A 261 -62.01 -16.47 9.70
N SER A 262 -61.88 -17.73 10.11
CA SER A 262 -62.97 -18.52 10.66
C SER A 262 -62.38 -19.39 11.75
N SER A 263 -62.91 -19.18 12.94
CA SER A 263 -62.89 -20.02 14.12
C SER A 263 -63.13 -21.51 13.83
N GLY A 264 -62.46 -22.35 14.63
CA GLY A 264 -63.14 -23.47 15.30
C GLY A 264 -62.77 -24.88 14.84
N GLN A 265 -62.32 -25.66 15.83
CA GLN A 265 -62.45 -27.13 15.94
C GLN A 265 -61.57 -27.92 14.93
N GLY A 266 -60.82 -28.96 15.25
CA GLY A 266 -60.89 -29.95 16.32
C GLY A 266 -60.56 -31.31 15.68
N TRP A 267 -59.71 -32.09 16.35
CA TRP A 267 -59.55 -33.56 16.22
C TRP A 267 -58.77 -34.19 15.05
N ARG A 268 -57.66 -34.83 15.48
CA ARG A 268 -57.06 -36.14 15.16
C ARG A 268 -57.55 -36.90 13.91
N GLY A 269 -56.56 -37.44 13.18
CA GLY A 269 -56.64 -38.54 12.22
C GLY A 269 -55.30 -38.74 11.56
#